data_AF-A0A0G1M8T7-F1
#
_entry.id   AF-A0A0G1M8T7-F1
#
_cell.length_a   1.000
_cell.length_b   1.000
_cell.length_c   1.000
_cell.angle_alpha   90.00
_cell.angle_beta   90.00
_cell.angle_gamma   90.00
#
_symmetry.space_group_name_H-M   'P 1'
#
loop_
_entity.id
_entity.type
_entity.pdbx_description
1 polymer ?
#
loop_
_entity_poly.entity_id
_entity_poly.type
_entity_poly.pdbx_seq_one_letter_code
_entity_poly.pdbx_strand_id
1 'polypeptide(L)'
;MKTIRNFPTIFVKAVSSPSFYQDVIKGKTTGAFGYFLLLTLLLALVKTLLASATLIPLANIFINKLQENIVDVFPSDLEIKIENGSVKSNMPQPYKIPFTHLQKLLPQATTDLSPQIVFEENFLVIDEKAKTEDILKYNTLLLLTNSGIVIKEQSDAGFRYQPFSKDTNLTIDRRTVRVIWSRISPMAKWITPGIVSAVAVIMLLYYPLWHLIYLVFGSLLLLLYMRMAKLKISFKTLYRVGLYSITLPLLINYVVSIFLPTLWLPFSFTLIFLLFSQYMLRNPSP
;
A
#
# COMPACT_ATOMS: atom_id res chain seq x y z
N MET A 1 4.70 29.73 10.19
CA MET A 1 6.11 30.09 10.44
C MET A 1 6.57 29.91 11.90
N LYS A 2 5.84 30.43 12.92
CA LYS A 2 6.26 30.31 14.33
C LYS A 2 6.42 28.85 14.84
N THR A 3 5.54 27.93 14.43
CA THR A 3 5.58 26.51 14.85
C THR A 3 6.81 25.77 14.32
N ILE A 4 7.21 26.02 13.08
CA ILE A 4 8.39 25.38 12.46
C ILE A 4 9.66 25.82 13.18
N ARG A 5 9.81 27.13 13.41
CA ARG A 5 10.99 27.69 14.09
C ARG A 5 11.16 27.17 15.52
N ASN A 6 10.05 27.00 16.24
CA ASN A 6 10.07 26.58 17.64
C ASN A 6 9.97 25.04 17.80
N PHE A 7 9.92 24.29 16.71
CA PHE A 7 9.69 22.83 16.74
C PHE A 7 10.72 22.09 17.61
N PRO A 8 12.05 22.31 17.46
CA PRO A 8 13.03 21.58 18.26
C PRO A 8 12.86 21.81 19.77
N THR A 9 12.60 23.06 20.18
CA THR A 9 12.37 23.42 21.58
C THR A 9 11.10 22.77 22.12
N ILE A 10 10.00 22.79 21.36
CA ILE A 10 8.73 22.16 21.75
C ILE A 10 8.90 20.63 21.80
N PHE A 11 9.63 20.05 20.86
CA PHE A 11 9.93 18.62 20.81
C PHE A 11 10.65 18.14 22.07
N VAL A 12 11.74 18.83 22.46
CA VAL A 12 12.47 18.50 23.70
C VAL A 12 11.53 18.60 24.90
N LYS A 13 10.80 19.71 25.04
CA LYS A 13 9.86 19.91 26.16
C LYS A 13 8.75 18.86 26.20
N ALA A 14 8.19 18.47 25.06
CA ALA A 14 7.16 17.46 24.97
C ALA A 14 7.64 16.08 25.44
N VAL A 15 8.92 15.77 25.29
CA VAL A 15 9.50 14.49 25.73
C VAL A 15 9.99 14.54 27.17
N SER A 16 10.55 15.67 27.63
CA SER A 16 11.32 15.72 28.88
C SER A 16 10.70 16.54 30.02
N SER A 17 9.71 17.40 29.77
CA SER A 17 9.25 18.40 30.74
C SER A 17 7.79 18.19 31.16
N PRO A 18 7.53 17.76 32.40
CA PRO A 18 6.16 17.71 32.93
C PRO A 18 5.51 19.10 33.07
N SER A 19 6.28 20.13 33.43
CA SER A 19 5.77 21.50 33.57
C SER A 19 5.22 22.07 32.25
N PHE A 20 5.76 21.62 31.10
CA PHE A 20 5.20 21.92 29.79
C PHE A 20 3.74 21.46 29.67
N TYR A 21 3.39 20.27 30.17
CA TYR A 21 2.02 19.75 30.09
C TYR A 21 1.05 20.52 30.99
N GLN A 22 1.53 21.09 32.10
CA GLN A 22 0.72 22.00 32.91
C GLN A 22 0.38 23.28 32.15
N ASP A 23 1.32 23.83 31.39
CA ASP A 23 1.07 24.97 30.52
C ASP A 23 0.11 24.63 29.36
N VAL A 24 0.15 23.39 28.86
CA VAL A 24 -0.83 22.88 27.87
C VAL A 24 -2.24 22.83 28.45
N ILE A 25 -2.40 22.33 29.68
CA ILE A 25 -3.68 22.29 30.39
C ILE A 25 -4.23 23.70 30.64
N LYS A 26 -3.36 24.61 31.08
CA LYS A 26 -3.68 26.03 31.29
C LYS A 26 -3.94 26.81 30.00
N GLY A 27 -3.74 26.18 28.83
CA GLY A 27 -3.98 26.78 27.53
C GLY A 27 -2.92 27.79 27.08
N LYS A 28 -1.77 27.86 27.76
CA LYS A 28 -0.68 28.77 27.41
C LYS A 28 0.09 28.32 26.17
N THR A 29 0.14 27.02 25.90
CA THR A 29 0.76 26.48 24.69
C THR A 29 -0.26 26.45 23.54
N THR A 30 0.07 27.12 22.43
CA THR A 30 -0.72 27.10 21.20
C THR A 30 -0.02 26.25 20.13
N GLY A 31 -0.77 25.81 19.12
CA GLY A 31 -0.20 25.13 17.96
C GLY A 31 0.04 23.62 18.10
N ALA A 32 -0.61 22.94 19.04
CA ALA A 32 -0.50 21.49 19.25
C ALA A 32 -0.71 20.68 17.95
N PHE A 33 -1.73 21.04 17.18
CA PHE A 33 -2.03 20.38 15.90
C PHE A 33 -0.92 20.60 14.86
N GLY A 34 -0.41 21.84 14.73
CA GLY A 34 0.68 22.14 13.81
C GLY A 34 1.99 21.46 14.20
N TYR A 35 2.27 21.35 15.51
CA TYR A 35 3.40 20.57 16.02
C TYR A 35 3.25 19.08 15.67
N PHE A 36 2.08 18.50 15.96
CA PHE A 36 1.77 17.10 15.67
C PHE A 36 1.89 16.80 14.18
N LEU A 37 1.33 17.64 13.31
CA LEU A 37 1.42 17.47 11.86
C LEU A 37 2.88 17.52 11.41
N LEU A 38 3.67 18.47 11.89
CA LEU A 38 5.09 18.56 11.53
C LEU A 38 5.86 17.32 11.99
N LEU A 39 5.65 16.87 13.22
CA LEU A 39 6.29 15.64 13.75
C LEU A 39 5.93 14.41 12.89
N THR A 40 4.64 14.21 12.63
CA THR A 40 4.17 13.02 11.91
C THR A 40 4.56 13.04 10.43
N LEU A 41 4.57 14.21 9.79
CA LEU A 41 5.08 14.37 8.42
C LEU A 41 6.58 14.10 8.33
N LEU A 42 7.38 14.59 9.30
CA LEU A 42 8.81 14.28 9.35
C LEU A 42 9.04 12.77 9.50
N LEU A 43 8.34 12.11 10.43
CA LEU A 43 8.45 10.66 10.59
C LEU A 43 7.96 9.90 9.36
N ALA A 44 6.88 10.35 8.71
CA ALA A 44 6.38 9.76 7.47
C ALA A 44 7.37 9.90 6.32
N LEU A 45 8.07 11.05 6.23
CA LEU A 45 9.14 11.25 5.26
C LEU A 45 10.27 10.25 5.48
N VAL A 46 10.75 10.08 6.72
CA VAL A 46 11.81 9.10 7.00
C VAL A 46 11.33 7.67 6.71
N LYS A 47 10.08 7.31 7.06
CA LYS A 47 9.50 6.00 6.66
C LYS A 47 9.47 5.80 5.16
N THR A 48 9.10 6.85 4.42
CA THR A 48 9.05 6.82 2.96
C THR A 48 10.44 6.60 2.38
N LEU A 49 11.47 7.26 2.91
CA LEU A 49 12.86 7.07 2.48
C LEU A 49 13.34 5.63 2.72
N LEU A 50 13.09 5.08 3.92
CA LEU A 50 13.44 3.70 4.24
C LEU A 50 12.69 2.69 3.36
N ALA A 51 11.39 2.88 3.17
CA ALA A 51 10.59 2.04 2.28
C ALA A 51 11.10 2.13 0.84
N SER A 52 11.41 3.34 0.36
CA SER A 52 11.93 3.56 -1.01
C SER A 52 13.27 2.86 -1.22
N ALA A 53 14.16 2.86 -0.22
CA ALA A 53 15.44 2.15 -0.30
C ALA A 53 15.26 0.64 -0.55
N THR A 54 14.16 0.06 -0.08
CA THR A 54 13.81 -1.36 -0.33
C THR A 54 12.98 -1.56 -1.60
N LEU A 55 12.07 -0.63 -1.92
CA LEU A 55 11.13 -0.75 -3.05
C LEU A 55 11.79 -0.47 -4.39
N ILE A 56 12.70 0.51 -4.46
CA ILE A 56 13.40 0.87 -5.71
C ILE A 56 14.17 -0.32 -6.32
N PRO A 57 15.05 -1.03 -5.58
CA PRO A 57 15.76 -2.17 -6.15
C PRO A 57 14.80 -3.29 -6.57
N LEU A 58 13.76 -3.56 -5.78
CA LEU A 58 12.75 -4.56 -6.11
C LEU A 58 11.99 -4.22 -7.41
N ALA A 59 11.56 -2.97 -7.54
CA ALA A 59 10.88 -2.47 -8.73
C ALA A 59 11.78 -2.55 -9.97
N ASN A 60 13.06 -2.16 -9.84
CA ASN A 60 14.01 -2.24 -10.95
C ASN A 60 14.29 -3.68 -11.37
N ILE A 61 14.47 -4.61 -10.42
CA ILE A 61 14.62 -6.04 -10.72
C ILE A 61 13.40 -6.58 -11.47
N PHE A 62 12.19 -6.23 -11.00
CA PHE A 62 10.95 -6.63 -11.66
C PHE A 62 10.85 -6.08 -13.08
N ILE A 63 11.12 -4.78 -13.27
CA ILE A 63 11.07 -4.13 -14.59
C ILE A 63 12.09 -4.76 -15.55
N ASN A 64 13.32 -5.02 -15.09
CA ASN A 64 14.34 -5.65 -15.93
C ASN A 64 13.95 -7.08 -16.32
N LYS A 65 13.48 -7.88 -15.36
CA LYS A 65 12.96 -9.23 -15.66
C LYS A 65 11.80 -9.19 -16.66
N LEU A 66 10.92 -8.21 -16.53
CA LEU A 66 9.79 -8.04 -17.44
C LEU A 66 10.29 -7.63 -18.84
N GLN A 67 11.28 -6.73 -18.93
CA GLN A 67 11.92 -6.38 -20.20
C GLN A 67 12.56 -7.57 -20.91
N GLU A 68 13.23 -8.45 -20.16
CA GLU A 68 13.93 -9.62 -20.71
C GLU A 68 12.97 -10.71 -21.15
N ASN A 69 11.92 -11.00 -20.35
CA ASN A 69 11.18 -12.26 -20.46
C ASN A 69 9.76 -12.12 -20.99
N ILE A 70 9.20 -10.90 -21.13
CA ILE A 70 7.78 -10.72 -21.54
C ILE A 70 7.49 -11.32 -22.93
N VAL A 71 8.45 -11.27 -23.85
CA VAL A 71 8.32 -11.83 -25.21
C VAL A 71 8.45 -13.36 -25.20
N ASP A 72 9.03 -13.94 -24.15
CA ASP A 72 9.26 -15.37 -24.02
C ASP A 72 8.12 -16.08 -23.29
N VAL A 73 7.29 -15.32 -22.56
CA VAL A 73 6.02 -15.80 -22.00
C VAL A 73 5.01 -16.12 -23.10
N PHE A 74 5.06 -15.39 -24.23
CA PHE A 74 4.19 -15.65 -25.37
C PHE A 74 4.74 -16.81 -26.21
N PRO A 75 3.98 -17.92 -26.40
CA PRO A 75 4.46 -19.07 -27.15
C PRO A 75 4.90 -18.71 -28.57
N SER A 76 6.04 -19.23 -29.02
CA SER A 76 6.62 -18.89 -30.34
C SER A 76 5.71 -19.23 -31.51
N ASP A 77 4.96 -20.31 -31.37
CA ASP A 77 4.18 -20.90 -32.44
C ASP A 77 2.71 -20.49 -32.36
N LEU A 78 2.32 -19.68 -31.37
CA LEU A 78 0.95 -19.21 -31.21
C LEU A 78 0.70 -18.01 -32.13
N GLU A 79 -0.28 -18.16 -33.01
CA GLU A 79 -0.82 -17.10 -33.84
C GLU A 79 -2.33 -17.02 -33.60
N ILE A 80 -2.81 -15.83 -33.25
CA ILE A 80 -4.22 -15.53 -33.07
C ILE A 80 -4.60 -14.49 -34.13
N LYS A 81 -5.49 -14.86 -35.04
CA LYS A 81 -6.03 -13.95 -36.06
C LYS A 81 -7.44 -13.55 -35.69
N ILE A 82 -7.70 -12.26 -35.66
CA ILE A 82 -9.04 -11.69 -35.56
C ILE A 82 -9.36 -11.16 -36.95
N GLU A 83 -10.29 -11.80 -37.65
CA GLU A 83 -10.73 -11.42 -38.99
C GLU A 83 -12.23 -11.15 -38.97
N ASN A 84 -12.62 -9.92 -39.34
CA ASN A 84 -14.02 -9.48 -39.30
C ASN A 84 -14.72 -9.73 -37.94
N GLY A 85 -14.00 -9.55 -36.83
CA GLY A 85 -14.49 -9.82 -35.48
C GLY A 85 -14.57 -11.29 -35.07
N SER A 86 -14.08 -12.22 -35.90
CA SER A 86 -13.99 -13.66 -35.59
C SER A 86 -12.55 -14.05 -35.27
N VAL A 87 -12.34 -14.69 -34.13
CA VAL A 87 -11.05 -15.21 -33.67
C VAL A 87 -10.78 -16.57 -34.30
N LYS A 88 -9.56 -16.75 -34.80
CA LYS A 88 -8.97 -18.01 -35.21
C LYS A 88 -7.62 -18.21 -34.55
N SER A 89 -7.34 -19.42 -34.07
CA SER A 89 -6.01 -19.79 -33.59
C SER A 89 -5.42 -20.95 -34.40
N ASN A 90 -4.11 -20.95 -34.58
CA ASN A 90 -3.38 -22.06 -35.21
C ASN A 90 -3.07 -23.22 -34.24
N MET A 91 -3.40 -23.08 -32.95
CA MET A 91 -3.14 -24.10 -31.91
C MET A 91 -4.36 -25.02 -31.68
N PRO A 92 -4.13 -26.27 -31.19
CA PRO A 92 -5.22 -27.15 -30.75
C PRO A 92 -6.05 -26.53 -29.61
N GLN A 93 -7.37 -26.60 -29.72
CA GLN A 93 -8.30 -25.97 -28.76
C GLN A 93 -8.93 -27.00 -27.80
N PRO A 94 -9.18 -26.62 -26.53
CA PRO A 94 -8.85 -25.33 -25.90
C PRO A 94 -7.34 -25.20 -25.60
N TYR A 95 -6.74 -24.08 -26.01
CA TYR A 95 -5.33 -23.80 -25.74
C TYR A 95 -5.18 -23.00 -24.44
N LYS A 96 -4.39 -23.49 -23.49
CA LYS A 96 -4.28 -22.89 -22.15
C LYS A 96 -2.88 -22.31 -21.92
N ILE A 97 -2.83 -21.06 -21.47
CA ILE A 97 -1.62 -20.39 -21.03
C ILE A 97 -1.66 -20.32 -19.49
N PRO A 98 -0.86 -21.13 -18.79
CA PRO A 98 -0.92 -21.24 -17.34
C PRO A 98 -0.32 -19.99 -16.67
N PHE A 99 -0.82 -19.66 -15.47
CA PHE A 99 -0.31 -18.52 -14.71
C PHE A 99 1.16 -18.73 -14.28
N THR A 100 1.62 -19.98 -14.21
CA THR A 100 3.03 -20.34 -13.94
C THR A 100 4.01 -19.74 -14.95
N HIS A 101 3.57 -19.48 -16.19
CA HIS A 101 4.41 -18.78 -17.16
C HIS A 101 4.64 -17.32 -16.77
N LEU A 102 3.64 -16.65 -16.17
CA LEU A 102 3.78 -15.28 -15.64
C LEU A 102 4.59 -15.23 -14.35
N GLN A 103 4.58 -16.30 -13.54
CA GLN A 103 5.43 -16.38 -12.34
C GLN A 103 6.92 -16.25 -12.66
N LYS A 104 7.36 -16.63 -13.87
CA LYS A 104 8.74 -16.43 -14.32
C LYS A 104 9.15 -14.95 -14.37
N LEU A 105 8.18 -14.04 -14.51
CA LEU A 105 8.40 -12.59 -14.49
C LEU A 105 8.58 -12.02 -13.08
N LEU A 106 8.18 -12.77 -12.03
CA LEU A 106 8.25 -12.31 -10.65
C LEU A 106 9.68 -12.48 -10.08
N PRO A 107 10.16 -11.56 -9.22
CA PRO A 107 11.40 -11.76 -8.46
C PRO A 107 11.25 -12.94 -7.50
N GLN A 108 12.29 -13.75 -7.31
CA GLN A 108 12.24 -14.88 -6.35
C GLN A 108 11.92 -14.42 -4.92
N ALA A 109 12.33 -13.19 -4.57
CA ALA A 109 12.02 -12.56 -3.28
C ALA A 109 10.52 -12.32 -3.03
N THR A 110 9.66 -12.33 -4.07
CA THR A 110 8.20 -12.20 -3.90
C THR A 110 7.50 -13.54 -3.74
N THR A 111 8.16 -14.64 -4.07
CA THR A 111 7.59 -16.00 -4.01
C THR A 111 7.42 -16.48 -2.57
N ASP A 112 8.31 -16.07 -1.65
CA ASP A 112 8.23 -16.41 -0.22
C ASP A 112 7.22 -15.55 0.57
N LEU A 113 6.79 -14.41 0.01
CA LEU A 113 5.89 -13.45 0.68
C LEU A 113 4.40 -13.72 0.43
N SER A 114 4.02 -14.75 -0.33
CA SER A 114 2.64 -14.90 -0.80
C SER A 114 2.12 -16.34 -0.89
N PRO A 115 2.04 -17.09 0.23
CA PRO A 115 1.23 -18.31 0.26
C PRO A 115 -0.29 -18.05 0.21
N GLN A 116 -0.76 -16.80 0.16
CA GLN A 116 -2.18 -16.44 0.24
C GLN A 116 -2.79 -15.85 -1.04
N ILE A 117 -2.01 -15.59 -2.09
CA ILE A 117 -2.58 -15.15 -3.37
C ILE A 117 -2.94 -16.40 -4.19
N VAL A 118 -4.22 -16.80 -4.15
CA VAL A 118 -4.74 -17.85 -5.00
C VAL A 118 -4.81 -17.28 -6.42
N PHE A 119 -3.79 -17.57 -7.22
CA PHE A 119 -3.84 -17.29 -8.65
C PHE A 119 -4.75 -18.32 -9.34
N GLU A 120 -5.50 -17.88 -10.34
CA GLU A 120 -6.18 -18.80 -11.26
C GLU A 120 -5.15 -19.77 -11.88
N GLU A 121 -5.58 -20.99 -12.20
CA GLU A 121 -4.70 -22.00 -12.81
C GLU A 121 -4.18 -21.49 -14.17
N ASN A 122 -5.06 -20.85 -14.94
CA ASN A 122 -4.79 -20.38 -16.29
C ASN A 122 -4.90 -18.85 -16.38
N PHE A 123 -3.91 -18.19 -16.96
CA PHE A 123 -3.99 -16.75 -17.25
C PHE A 123 -4.92 -16.47 -18.43
N LEU A 124 -4.76 -17.22 -19.52
CA LEU A 124 -5.53 -17.07 -20.75
C LEU A 124 -5.87 -18.45 -21.31
N VAL A 125 -7.14 -18.66 -21.65
CA VAL A 125 -7.60 -19.82 -22.41
C VAL A 125 -8.19 -19.36 -23.74
N ILE A 126 -7.84 -20.04 -24.82
CA ILE A 126 -8.31 -19.77 -26.17
C ILE A 126 -9.16 -20.96 -26.62
N ASP A 127 -10.44 -20.71 -26.84
CA ASP A 127 -11.40 -21.72 -27.29
C ASP A 127 -12.49 -21.06 -28.14
N GLU A 128 -12.46 -21.28 -29.45
CA GLU A 128 -13.41 -20.68 -30.38
C GLU A 128 -14.85 -21.20 -30.15
N LYS A 129 -15.01 -22.37 -29.53
CA LYS A 129 -16.32 -22.99 -29.30
C LYS A 129 -16.86 -22.73 -27.89
N ALA A 130 -16.06 -22.12 -27.03
CA ALA A 130 -16.46 -21.84 -25.66
C ALA A 130 -17.58 -20.81 -25.59
N LYS A 131 -18.46 -21.01 -24.62
CA LYS A 131 -19.45 -20.03 -24.20
C LYS A 131 -18.87 -19.14 -23.11
N THR A 132 -19.55 -18.03 -22.85
CA THR A 132 -19.14 -17.06 -21.83
C THR A 132 -19.04 -17.68 -20.44
N GLU A 133 -19.88 -18.66 -20.12
CA GLU A 133 -19.90 -19.33 -18.81
C GLU A 133 -18.73 -20.30 -18.61
N ASP A 134 -18.08 -20.74 -19.69
CA ASP A 134 -16.97 -21.70 -19.63
C ASP A 134 -15.72 -21.10 -18.95
N ILE A 135 -15.67 -19.77 -18.74
CA ILE A 135 -14.59 -19.11 -18.00
C ILE A 135 -14.44 -19.67 -16.57
N LEU A 136 -15.56 -20.03 -15.93
CA LEU A 136 -15.56 -20.64 -14.60
C LEU A 136 -15.07 -22.08 -14.64
N LYS A 137 -15.42 -22.83 -15.70
CA LYS A 137 -14.98 -24.21 -15.91
C LYS A 137 -13.48 -24.30 -16.17
N TYR A 138 -12.92 -23.29 -16.84
CA TYR A 138 -11.51 -23.27 -17.20
C TYR A 138 -10.58 -22.73 -16.11
N ASN A 139 -11.12 -22.25 -14.97
CA ASN A 139 -10.35 -21.61 -13.90
C ASN A 139 -9.35 -20.60 -14.49
N THR A 140 -9.86 -19.66 -15.28
CA THR A 140 -9.05 -18.71 -16.02
C THR A 140 -9.47 -17.27 -15.82
N LEU A 141 -8.49 -16.35 -15.86
CA LEU A 141 -8.74 -14.92 -15.79
C LEU A 141 -9.34 -14.38 -17.09
N LEU A 142 -8.85 -14.86 -18.23
CA LEU A 142 -9.24 -14.42 -19.56
C LEU A 142 -9.61 -15.62 -20.42
N LEU A 143 -10.80 -15.60 -21.02
CA LEU A 143 -11.24 -16.58 -22.01
C LEU A 143 -11.46 -15.88 -23.36
N LEU A 144 -10.68 -16.27 -24.35
CA LEU A 144 -10.82 -15.80 -25.72
C LEU A 144 -11.72 -16.77 -26.50
N THR A 145 -12.90 -16.27 -26.88
CA THR A 145 -13.92 -17.00 -27.66
C THR A 145 -13.87 -16.57 -29.13
N ASN A 146 -14.67 -17.20 -30.01
CA ASN A 146 -14.74 -16.79 -31.42
C ASN A 146 -15.10 -15.31 -31.59
N SER A 147 -16.02 -14.78 -30.79
CA SER A 147 -16.59 -13.44 -31.02
C SER A 147 -16.14 -12.36 -30.03
N GLY A 148 -15.27 -12.69 -29.07
CA GLY A 148 -14.89 -11.75 -28.03
C GLY A 148 -14.02 -12.33 -26.93
N ILE A 149 -13.70 -11.48 -25.96
CA ILE A 149 -12.97 -11.84 -24.74
C ILE A 149 -13.91 -11.79 -23.54
N VAL A 150 -13.81 -12.81 -22.69
CA VAL A 150 -14.49 -12.88 -21.39
C VAL A 150 -13.45 -12.65 -20.32
N ILE A 151 -13.75 -11.74 -19.39
CA ILE A 151 -12.87 -11.36 -18.29
C ILE A 151 -13.56 -11.73 -16.98
N LYS A 152 -12.91 -12.53 -16.15
CA LYS A 152 -13.43 -12.89 -14.83
C LYS A 152 -13.35 -11.66 -13.91
N GLU A 153 -14.45 -11.36 -13.22
CA GLU A 153 -14.46 -10.30 -12.19
C GLU A 153 -14.11 -10.88 -10.81
N GLN A 154 -13.65 -10.03 -9.89
CA GLN A 154 -13.27 -10.45 -8.54
C GLN A 154 -14.46 -10.90 -7.67
N SER A 155 -15.69 -10.56 -8.05
CA SER A 155 -16.92 -11.02 -7.38
C SER A 155 -17.24 -12.47 -7.80
N ASP A 156 -17.55 -13.34 -6.84
CA ASP A 156 -17.58 -14.82 -6.91
C ASP A 156 -18.33 -15.50 -8.10
N ALA A 157 -19.02 -14.76 -8.97
CA ALA A 157 -19.61 -15.30 -10.19
C ALA A 157 -19.69 -14.29 -11.37
N GLY A 158 -19.08 -13.11 -11.23
CA GLY A 158 -19.14 -12.07 -12.25
C GLY A 158 -18.16 -12.33 -13.39
N PHE A 159 -18.60 -12.15 -14.63
CA PHE A 159 -17.71 -12.04 -15.77
C PHE A 159 -18.21 -10.95 -16.70
N ARG A 160 -17.26 -10.27 -17.34
CA ARG A 160 -17.53 -9.24 -18.34
C ARG A 160 -17.17 -9.77 -19.72
N TYR A 161 -18.15 -9.78 -20.61
CA TYR A 161 -17.93 -10.08 -22.02
C TYR A 161 -17.67 -8.80 -22.81
N GLN A 162 -16.61 -8.80 -23.62
CA GLN A 162 -16.29 -7.73 -24.55
C GLN A 162 -16.22 -8.30 -25.97
N PRO A 163 -17.24 -8.06 -26.80
CA PRO A 163 -17.26 -8.55 -28.17
C PRO A 163 -16.23 -7.82 -29.04
N PHE A 164 -15.67 -8.53 -30.01
CA PHE A 164 -14.91 -7.90 -31.09
C PHE A 164 -15.87 -7.27 -32.10
N SER A 165 -15.49 -6.09 -32.61
CA SER A 165 -16.27 -5.43 -33.65
C SER A 165 -16.00 -6.07 -35.01
N LYS A 166 -16.98 -6.05 -35.91
CA LYS A 166 -16.90 -6.71 -37.22
C LYS A 166 -15.85 -6.10 -38.16
N ASP A 167 -15.36 -4.91 -37.86
CA ASP A 167 -14.28 -4.21 -38.57
C ASP A 167 -12.89 -4.51 -37.97
N THR A 168 -12.83 -5.29 -36.88
CA THR A 168 -11.56 -5.63 -36.22
C THR A 168 -10.80 -6.66 -37.06
N ASN A 169 -9.63 -6.24 -37.55
CA ASN A 169 -8.67 -7.09 -38.24
C ASN A 169 -7.29 -6.97 -37.57
N LEU A 170 -6.86 -8.01 -36.87
CA LEU A 170 -5.61 -8.00 -36.09
C LEU A 170 -4.99 -9.40 -36.02
N THR A 171 -3.68 -9.49 -36.19
CA THR A 171 -2.91 -10.70 -35.90
C THR A 171 -2.06 -10.49 -34.65
N ILE A 172 -2.31 -11.30 -33.62
CA ILE A 172 -1.53 -11.34 -32.39
C ILE A 172 -0.60 -12.55 -32.48
N ASP A 173 0.67 -12.27 -32.74
CA ASP A 173 1.77 -13.23 -32.71
C ASP A 173 2.89 -12.66 -31.80
N ARG A 174 4.00 -13.41 -31.69
CA ARG A 174 5.17 -12.97 -30.92
C ARG A 174 5.79 -11.66 -31.44
N ARG A 175 5.67 -11.37 -32.75
CA ARG A 175 6.16 -10.12 -33.35
C ARG A 175 5.29 -8.94 -32.90
N THR A 176 3.98 -9.09 -32.90
CA THR A 176 3.03 -8.09 -32.41
C THR A 176 3.28 -7.80 -30.93
N VAL A 177 3.47 -8.83 -30.09
CA VAL A 177 3.84 -8.63 -28.68
C VAL A 177 5.15 -7.85 -28.54
N ARG A 178 6.17 -8.19 -29.34
CA ARG A 178 7.46 -7.46 -29.33
C ARG A 178 7.29 -5.99 -29.74
N VAL A 179 6.46 -5.69 -30.74
CA VAL A 179 6.19 -4.31 -31.20
C VAL A 179 5.41 -3.52 -30.15
N ILE A 180 4.42 -4.15 -29.51
CA ILE A 180 3.69 -3.53 -28.41
C ILE A 180 4.66 -3.23 -27.26
N TRP A 181 5.50 -4.21 -26.91
CA TRP A 181 6.49 -4.07 -25.86
C TRP A 181 7.52 -2.98 -26.15
N SER A 182 8.02 -2.86 -27.37
CA SER A 182 8.99 -1.80 -27.73
C SER A 182 8.38 -0.39 -27.64
N ARG A 183 7.05 -0.27 -27.77
CA ARG A 183 6.34 1.00 -27.54
C ARG A 183 6.11 1.31 -26.06
N ILE A 184 5.90 0.29 -25.23
CA ILE A 184 5.59 0.44 -23.80
C ILE A 184 6.85 0.51 -22.93
N SER A 185 7.90 -0.24 -23.26
CA SER A 185 9.14 -0.33 -22.48
C SER A 185 9.81 1.02 -22.18
N PRO A 186 9.76 2.07 -23.03
CA PRO A 186 10.27 3.39 -22.67
C PRO A 186 9.49 4.06 -21.52
N MET A 187 8.23 3.68 -21.30
CA MET A 187 7.41 4.13 -20.17
C MET A 187 7.77 3.39 -18.88
N ALA A 188 8.37 2.20 -18.97
CA ALA A 188 8.72 1.39 -17.80
C ALA A 188 9.67 2.12 -16.83
N LYS A 189 10.53 3.01 -17.36
CA LYS A 189 11.41 3.87 -16.53
C LYS A 189 10.65 4.80 -15.58
N TRP A 190 9.39 5.11 -15.88
CA TRP A 190 8.54 5.95 -15.05
C TRP A 190 7.77 5.16 -13.98
N ILE A 191 7.76 3.82 -14.05
CA ILE A 191 7.08 2.97 -13.09
C ILE A 191 7.71 3.13 -11.70
N THR A 192 9.04 2.98 -11.59
CA THR A 192 9.74 3.12 -10.30
C THR A 192 9.50 4.48 -9.62
N PRO A 193 9.75 5.64 -10.26
CA PRO A 193 9.44 6.93 -9.63
C PRO A 193 7.95 7.13 -9.38
N GLY A 194 7.07 6.55 -10.22
CA GLY A 194 5.62 6.55 -10.00
C GLY A 194 5.23 5.81 -8.73
N ILE A 195 5.73 4.59 -8.51
CA ILE A 195 5.49 3.78 -7.31
C ILE A 195 6.01 4.52 -6.07
N VAL A 196 7.24 5.02 -6.12
CA VAL A 196 7.84 5.76 -4.99
C VAL A 196 7.01 7.00 -4.64
N SER A 197 6.57 7.76 -5.65
CA SER A 197 5.73 8.94 -5.45
C SER A 197 4.37 8.57 -4.86
N ALA A 198 3.74 7.50 -5.35
CA ALA A 198 2.47 7.00 -4.82
C ALA A 198 2.61 6.58 -3.36
N VAL A 199 3.64 5.79 -3.03
CA VAL A 199 3.94 5.38 -1.65
C VAL A 199 4.21 6.59 -0.76
N ALA A 200 4.95 7.59 -1.25
CA ALA A 200 5.21 8.83 -0.52
C ALA A 200 3.91 9.58 -0.20
N VAL A 201 3.05 9.79 -1.20
CA VAL A 201 1.75 10.47 -1.00
C VAL A 201 0.88 9.70 -0.03
N ILE A 202 0.78 8.38 -0.20
CA ILE A 202 0.01 7.51 0.71
C ILE A 202 0.56 7.63 2.13
N MET A 203 1.87 7.49 2.34
CA MET A 203 2.48 7.58 3.67
C MET A 203 2.30 8.96 4.31
N LEU A 204 2.50 10.04 3.55
CA LEU A 204 2.35 11.41 4.04
C LEU A 204 0.91 11.75 4.45
N LEU A 205 -0.09 11.14 3.82
CA LEU A 205 -1.51 11.34 4.16
C LEU A 205 -1.98 10.35 5.24
N TYR A 206 -1.74 9.06 5.03
CA TYR A 206 -2.20 7.98 5.89
C TYR A 206 -1.61 8.08 7.29
N TYR A 207 -0.30 8.34 7.40
CA TYR A 207 0.39 8.31 8.69
C TYR A 207 -0.16 9.34 9.70
N PRO A 208 -0.27 10.64 9.40
CA PRO A 208 -0.87 11.60 10.34
C PRO A 208 -2.35 11.28 10.63
N LEU A 209 -3.13 10.90 9.62
CA LEU A 209 -4.56 10.58 9.79
C LEU A 209 -4.77 9.40 10.75
N TRP A 210 -4.01 8.32 10.57
CA TRP A 210 -4.08 7.16 11.44
C TRP A 210 -3.78 7.53 12.90
N HIS A 211 -2.75 8.36 13.13
CA HIS A 211 -2.38 8.79 14.49
C HIS A 211 -3.39 9.78 15.09
N LEU A 212 -4.09 10.58 14.28
CA LEU A 212 -5.19 11.42 14.78
C LEU A 212 -6.37 10.58 15.27
N ILE A 213 -6.79 9.60 14.47
CA ILE A 213 -7.85 8.66 14.86
C ILE A 213 -7.44 7.95 16.16
N TYR A 214 -6.22 7.43 16.19
CA TYR A 214 -5.66 6.79 17.36
C TYR A 214 -5.69 7.72 18.61
N LEU A 215 -5.31 8.99 18.45
CA LEU A 215 -5.33 9.97 19.54
C LEU A 215 -6.72 10.23 20.10
N VAL A 216 -7.77 10.14 19.29
CA VAL A 216 -9.15 10.23 19.79
C VAL A 216 -9.39 9.11 20.79
N PHE A 217 -9.09 7.86 20.42
CA PHE A 217 -9.25 6.70 21.31
C PHE A 217 -8.33 6.78 22.54
N GLY A 218 -7.05 7.12 22.34
CA GLY A 218 -6.10 7.29 23.46
C GLY A 218 -6.54 8.37 24.45
N SER A 219 -7.10 9.47 23.96
CA SER A 219 -7.60 10.56 24.80
C SER A 219 -8.90 10.18 25.53
N LEU A 220 -9.74 9.33 24.95
CA LEU A 220 -10.92 8.78 25.63
C LEU A 220 -10.50 7.86 26.79
N LEU A 221 -9.49 7.01 26.59
CA LEU A 221 -8.94 6.17 27.65
C LEU A 221 -8.31 7.01 28.77
N LEU A 222 -7.55 8.07 28.42
CA LEU A 222 -7.04 9.02 29.41
C LEU A 222 -8.17 9.73 30.16
N LEU A 223 -9.26 10.10 29.47
CA LEU A 223 -10.41 10.73 30.11
C LEU A 223 -11.03 9.79 31.14
N LEU A 224 -11.25 8.52 30.79
CA LEU A 224 -11.79 7.52 31.71
C LEU A 224 -10.91 7.40 32.96
N TYR A 225 -9.59 7.31 32.77
CA TYR A 225 -8.65 7.26 33.88
C TYR A 225 -8.70 8.52 34.76
N MET A 226 -8.73 9.72 34.16
CA MET A 226 -8.79 10.98 34.91
C MET A 226 -10.09 11.11 35.70
N ARG A 227 -11.20 10.58 35.17
CA ARG A 227 -12.49 10.50 35.89
C ARG A 227 -12.40 9.57 37.10
N MET A 228 -11.76 8.41 36.97
CA MET A 228 -11.50 7.51 38.09
C MET A 228 -10.60 8.16 39.15
N ALA A 229 -9.62 8.96 38.72
CA ALA A 229 -8.75 9.75 39.59
C ALA A 229 -9.40 11.03 40.15
N LYS A 230 -10.71 11.25 39.91
CA LYS A 230 -11.49 12.42 40.35
C LYS A 230 -10.95 13.78 39.84
N LEU A 231 -10.16 13.78 38.77
CA LEU A 231 -9.65 15.00 38.13
C LEU A 231 -10.65 15.52 37.09
N LYS A 232 -11.05 16.79 37.20
CA LYS A 232 -12.00 17.44 36.29
C LYS A 232 -11.27 18.05 35.08
N ILE A 233 -10.77 17.20 34.18
CA ILE A 233 -10.13 17.64 32.92
C ILE A 233 -11.07 17.35 31.74
N SER A 234 -11.24 18.32 30.84
CA SER A 234 -12.07 18.17 29.65
C SER A 234 -11.43 17.27 28.59
N PHE A 235 -12.24 16.61 27.77
CA PHE A 235 -11.74 15.81 26.63
C PHE A 235 -10.88 16.65 25.67
N LYS A 236 -11.31 17.88 25.35
CA LYS A 236 -10.58 18.80 24.47
C LYS A 236 -9.18 19.10 25.01
N THR A 237 -9.04 19.26 26.32
CA THR A 237 -7.74 19.48 26.97
C THR A 237 -6.88 18.23 26.90
N LEU A 238 -7.46 17.05 27.17
CA LEU A 238 -6.73 15.78 27.09
C LEU A 238 -6.30 15.43 25.66
N TYR A 239 -7.12 15.72 24.67
CA TYR A 239 -6.76 15.56 23.26
C TYR A 239 -5.59 16.48 22.88
N ARG A 240 -5.58 17.72 23.36
CA ARG A 240 -4.44 18.63 23.19
C ARG A 240 -3.17 18.11 23.86
N VAL A 241 -3.30 17.54 25.07
CA VAL A 241 -2.19 16.86 25.76
C VAL A 241 -1.70 15.66 24.95
N GLY A 242 -2.61 14.87 24.38
CA GLY A 242 -2.32 13.72 23.54
C GLY A 242 -1.49 14.09 22.31
N LEU A 243 -1.82 15.19 21.62
CA LEU A 243 -1.07 15.69 20.46
C LEU A 243 0.42 15.96 20.75
N TYR A 244 0.78 16.30 21.99
CA TYR A 244 2.18 16.42 22.42
C TYR A 244 2.73 15.12 23.02
N SER A 245 1.92 14.38 23.78
CA SER A 245 2.35 13.17 24.49
C SER A 245 2.68 12.02 23.55
N ILE A 246 2.09 12.01 22.35
CA ILE A 246 2.33 10.97 21.35
C ILE A 246 3.76 10.95 20.82
N THR A 247 4.54 12.01 21.04
CA THR A 247 5.92 12.12 20.58
C THR A 247 6.79 10.97 21.08
N LEU A 248 6.78 10.67 22.38
CA LEU A 248 7.62 9.61 22.92
C LEU A 248 7.21 8.21 22.42
N PRO A 249 5.93 7.79 22.49
CA PRO A 249 5.47 6.53 21.90
C PRO A 249 5.82 6.39 20.42
N LEU A 250 5.71 7.48 19.64
CA LEU A 250 6.09 7.49 18.23
C LEU A 250 7.56 7.21 18.02
N LEU A 251 8.43 7.91 18.77
CA LEU A 251 9.88 7.72 18.66
C LEU A 251 10.30 6.31 19.08
N ILE A 252 9.75 5.80 20.18
CA ILE A 252 10.07 4.44 20.65
C ILE A 252 9.61 3.41 19.63
N ASN A 253 8.35 3.49 19.16
CA ASN A 253 7.84 2.56 18.16
C ASN A 253 8.65 2.64 16.86
N TYR A 254 9.08 3.85 16.48
CA TYR A 254 9.94 4.05 15.32
C TYR A 254 11.29 3.35 15.48
N VAL A 255 12.00 3.60 16.58
CA VAL A 255 13.29 2.97 16.89
C VAL A 255 13.15 1.45 16.95
N VAL A 256 12.14 0.93 17.67
CA VAL A 256 11.88 -0.51 17.76
C VAL A 256 11.61 -1.11 16.38
N SER A 257 10.79 -0.46 15.54
CA SER A 257 10.49 -0.98 14.20
C SER A 257 11.70 -1.07 13.27
N ILE A 258 12.72 -0.23 13.49
CA ILE A 258 13.95 -0.22 12.68
C ILE A 258 14.96 -1.24 13.21
N PHE A 259 15.22 -1.22 14.51
CA PHE A 259 16.32 -1.99 15.11
C PHE A 259 15.89 -3.36 15.64
N LEU A 260 14.61 -3.54 15.97
CA LEU A 260 14.05 -4.73 16.60
C LEU A 260 12.71 -5.14 15.93
N PRO A 261 12.66 -5.38 14.61
CA PRO A 261 11.41 -5.61 13.87
C PRO A 261 10.65 -6.87 14.32
N THR A 262 11.33 -7.83 14.95
CA THR A 262 10.72 -9.05 15.51
C THR A 262 10.06 -8.83 16.87
N LEU A 263 10.40 -7.74 17.57
CA LEU A 263 9.85 -7.41 18.89
C LEU A 263 8.52 -6.66 18.74
N TRP A 264 7.50 -7.36 18.23
CA TRP A 264 6.16 -6.80 18.14
C TRP A 264 5.34 -7.13 19.39
N LEU A 265 5.23 -6.16 20.29
CA LEU A 265 4.36 -6.25 21.46
C LEU A 265 3.01 -5.58 21.12
N PRO A 266 1.90 -6.33 21.08
CA PRO A 266 0.59 -5.74 20.81
C PRO A 266 0.27 -4.70 21.90
N PHE A 267 -0.35 -3.59 21.51
CA PHE A 267 -0.71 -2.47 22.40
C PHE A 267 0.45 -1.77 23.12
N SER A 268 1.72 -2.09 22.83
CA SER A 268 2.88 -1.40 23.43
C SER A 268 2.83 0.12 23.24
N PHE A 269 2.48 0.56 22.03
CA PHE A 269 2.28 1.97 21.73
C PHE A 269 1.23 2.63 22.64
N THR A 270 0.10 1.95 22.87
CA THR A 270 -0.97 2.40 23.76
C THR A 270 -0.54 2.46 25.20
N LEU A 271 0.14 1.42 25.67
CA LEU A 271 0.63 1.35 27.03
C LEU A 271 1.62 2.49 27.30
N ILE A 272 2.60 2.69 26.42
CA ILE A 272 3.59 3.76 26.55
C ILE A 272 2.90 5.14 26.52
N PHE A 273 1.95 5.35 25.61
CA PHE A 273 1.21 6.61 25.54
C PHE A 273 0.47 6.91 26.83
N LEU A 274 -0.28 5.94 27.36
CA LEU A 274 -1.06 6.13 28.59
C LEU A 274 -0.15 6.37 29.80
N LEU A 275 0.89 5.55 29.99
CA LEU A 275 1.82 5.69 31.10
C LEU A 275 2.56 7.03 31.05
N PHE A 276 3.05 7.41 29.87
CA PHE A 276 3.76 8.66 29.66
C PHE A 276 2.86 9.88 29.92
N SER A 277 1.67 9.91 29.32
CA SER A 277 0.71 10.99 29.56
C SER A 277 0.30 11.08 31.02
N GLN A 278 0.07 9.95 31.71
CA GLN A 278 -0.26 9.95 33.14
C GLN A 278 0.87 10.50 33.99
N TYR A 279 2.11 10.06 33.74
CA TYR A 279 3.31 10.54 34.43
C TYR A 279 3.45 12.06 34.26
N MET A 280 3.36 12.54 33.03
CA MET A 280 3.49 13.97 32.70
C MET A 280 2.40 14.83 33.32
N LEU A 281 1.19 14.29 33.49
CA LEU A 281 0.07 15.00 34.13
C LEU A 281 0.16 15.05 35.66
N ARG A 282 0.81 14.06 36.30
CA ARG A 282 0.84 13.92 37.76
C ARG A 282 2.03 14.59 38.46
N ASN A 283 3.18 14.67 37.80
CA ASN A 283 4.42 15.13 38.42
C ASN A 283 4.84 16.51 37.89
N PRO A 284 4.27 17.62 38.37
CA PRO A 284 4.80 18.94 38.04
C PRO A 284 6.20 19.06 38.66
N SER A 285 7.25 18.96 37.85
CA SER A 285 8.59 19.32 38.30
C SER A 285 8.61 20.81 38.68
N PRO A 286 9.29 21.18 39.79
CA PRO A 286 9.40 22.57 40.24
C PRO A 286 10.08 23.49 39.21
#